data_AF-A0A1S8WQI8-F1
#
_entry.id   AF-A0A1S8WQI8-F1
#
_cell.length_a   1.000
_cell.length_b   1.000
_cell.length_c   1.000
_cell.angle_alpha   90.00
_cell.angle_beta   90.00
_cell.angle_gamma   90.00
#
_symmetry.space_group_name_H-M   'P 1'
#
loop_
_entity.id
_entity.type
_entity.pdbx_description
1 polymer ?
#
loop_
_entity_poly.entity_id
_entity_poly.type
_entity_poly.pdbx_seq_one_letter_code
_entity_poly.pdbx_strand_id
1 'polypeptide(L)'
;MGKAAFPYGGRGLLVRFLSTTLKMAREPMNFSWVSDSVAGFAFPYDKEEWEYLSNVAKLSHVITMCHESPHYASEYQNIKHHHLPVDDLSPANLSIIQKAMKIIQDAEAKEQ
;
A
#
# COMPACT_ATOMS: atom_id res chain seq x y z
N MET A 1 -36.94 -19.75 53.78
CA MET A 1 -37.30 -20.37 52.48
C MET A 1 -37.16 -19.30 51.41
N GLY A 2 -36.46 -19.61 50.30
CA GLY A 2 -36.28 -18.71 49.15
C GLY A 2 -34.83 -18.59 48.70
N LYS A 3 -34.36 -19.54 47.87
CA LYS A 3 -33.05 -19.55 47.19
C LYS A 3 -33.07 -18.73 45.88
N ALA A 4 -31.84 -18.34 45.48
CA ALA A 4 -31.33 -18.10 44.11
C ALA A 4 -31.61 -16.71 43.47
N ALA A 5 -30.71 -16.07 42.72
CA ALA A 5 -29.47 -16.51 42.07
C ALA A 5 -28.47 -15.33 41.88
N PHE A 6 -27.16 -15.62 41.93
CA PHE A 6 -26.07 -14.87 41.26
C PHE A 6 -26.12 -15.19 39.74
N PRO A 7 -25.46 -14.47 38.77
CA PRO A 7 -24.10 -13.91 38.93
C PRO A 7 -23.62 -12.77 37.96
N TYR A 8 -22.35 -12.37 38.15
CA TYR A 8 -21.39 -11.71 37.20
C TYR A 8 -21.77 -10.32 36.64
N GLY A 9 -20.95 -9.28 36.75
CA GLY A 9 -19.53 -9.24 36.40
C GLY A 9 -19.34 -8.30 35.20
N GLY A 10 -19.50 -7.00 35.41
CA GLY A 10 -19.33 -5.98 34.36
C GLY A 10 -17.97 -5.29 34.46
N ARG A 11 -16.89 -5.96 34.05
CA ARG A 11 -15.66 -5.25 33.68
C ARG A 11 -15.96 -4.55 32.36
N GLY A 12 -16.18 -3.24 32.41
CA GLY A 12 -16.29 -2.40 31.21
C GLY A 12 -15.04 -2.57 30.36
N LEU A 13 -15.18 -3.29 29.26
CA LEU A 13 -14.15 -3.39 28.23
C LEU A 13 -14.10 -2.03 27.55
N LEU A 14 -13.18 -1.18 27.98
CA LEU A 14 -12.91 0.09 27.33
C LEU A 14 -12.22 -0.22 26.00
N VAL A 15 -13.01 -0.47 24.95
CA VAL A 15 -12.50 -0.59 23.58
C VAL A 15 -11.98 0.78 23.20
N ARG A 16 -10.68 0.99 23.36
CA ARG A 16 -10.00 2.15 22.79
C ARG A 16 -10.06 1.99 21.28
N PHE A 17 -11.08 2.59 20.66
CA PHE A 17 -10.99 2.97 19.26
C PHE A 17 -9.84 3.98 19.17
N LEU A 18 -8.65 3.48 18.85
CA LEU A 18 -7.61 4.32 18.29
C LEU A 18 -8.16 4.77 16.93
N SER A 19 -8.90 5.87 16.94
CA SER A 19 -9.10 6.68 15.75
C SER A 19 -7.76 7.33 15.45
N THR A 20 -6.83 6.55 14.89
CA THR A 20 -5.68 7.10 14.17
C THR A 20 -6.29 8.04 13.16
N THR A 21 -6.07 9.34 13.33
CA THR A 21 -6.30 10.33 12.29
C THR A 21 -5.64 9.80 11.03
N LEU A 22 -6.44 9.26 10.10
CA LEU A 22 -6.00 9.15 8.72
C LEU A 22 -5.68 10.60 8.36
N LYS A 23 -4.38 10.93 8.29
CA LYS A 23 -3.93 11.99 7.39
C LYS A 23 -4.69 11.78 6.09
N MET A 24 -5.30 12.82 5.54
CA MET A 24 -6.16 12.69 4.36
C MET A 24 -5.42 11.87 3.30
N ALA A 25 -5.81 10.61 3.18
CA ALA A 25 -5.18 9.63 2.31
C ALA A 25 -6.16 9.49 1.15
N ARG A 26 -5.71 9.85 -0.04
CA ARG A 26 -6.54 9.84 -1.24
C ARG A 26 -6.06 8.73 -2.14
N GLU A 27 -6.97 7.93 -2.66
CA GLU A 27 -6.59 6.94 -3.64
C GLU A 27 -6.01 7.62 -4.91
N PRO A 28 -4.88 7.14 -5.46
CA PRO A 28 -4.36 7.65 -6.72
C PRO A 28 -5.34 7.42 -7.87
N MET A 29 -5.25 8.25 -8.92
CA MET A 29 -6.10 8.06 -10.09
C MET A 29 -5.92 6.67 -10.72
N ASN A 30 -7.02 6.06 -11.16
CA ASN A 30 -7.05 4.74 -11.81
C ASN A 30 -6.35 3.62 -11.01
N PHE A 31 -6.37 3.69 -9.67
CA PHE A 31 -5.88 2.63 -8.82
C PHE A 31 -6.78 1.38 -8.93
N SER A 32 -6.18 0.22 -9.12
CA SER A 32 -6.88 -1.07 -9.15
C SER A 32 -5.97 -2.23 -8.77
N TRP A 33 -6.51 -3.19 -8.02
CA TRP A 33 -5.84 -4.45 -7.73
C TRP A 33 -5.96 -5.40 -8.93
N VAL A 34 -4.84 -5.95 -9.37
CA VAL A 34 -4.76 -6.97 -10.43
C VAL A 34 -4.67 -8.37 -9.81
N SER A 35 -4.06 -8.47 -8.63
CA SER A 35 -4.03 -9.67 -7.77
C SER A 35 -4.12 -9.24 -6.31
N ASP A 36 -4.09 -10.20 -5.39
CA ASP A 36 -4.06 -9.93 -3.93
C ASP A 36 -2.80 -9.15 -3.47
N SER A 37 -1.74 -9.17 -4.29
CA SER A 37 -0.41 -8.63 -3.99
C SER A 37 0.03 -7.51 -4.94
N VAL A 38 -0.65 -7.32 -6.08
CA VAL A 38 -0.23 -6.40 -7.14
C VAL A 38 -1.36 -5.45 -7.50
N ALA A 39 -1.07 -4.16 -7.47
CA ALA A 39 -1.95 -3.09 -7.93
C ALA A 39 -1.28 -2.24 -9.02
N GLY A 40 -2.10 -1.73 -9.94
CA GLY A 40 -1.72 -0.72 -10.93
C GLY A 40 -2.43 0.60 -10.64
N PHE A 41 -1.75 1.72 -10.88
CA PHE A 41 -2.28 3.07 -10.66
C PHE A 41 -1.57 4.10 -11.54
N ALA A 42 -2.19 5.26 -11.73
CA ALA A 42 -1.58 6.37 -12.47
C ALA A 42 -0.46 7.04 -11.66
N PHE A 43 0.34 7.89 -12.31
CA PHE A 43 1.45 8.58 -11.65
C PHE A 43 0.97 9.42 -10.44
N PRO A 44 1.48 9.18 -9.22
CA PRO A 44 1.04 9.88 -8.03
C PRO A 44 1.76 11.23 -7.89
N TYR A 45 0.98 12.32 -7.89
CA TYR A 45 1.48 13.69 -7.80
C TYR A 45 1.41 14.24 -6.37
N ASP A 46 0.39 13.85 -5.61
CA ASP A 46 0.10 14.45 -4.31
C ASP A 46 0.59 13.58 -3.15
N LYS A 47 0.95 14.24 -2.04
CA LYS A 47 1.37 13.54 -0.82
C LYS A 47 0.27 12.64 -0.24
N GLU A 48 -0.99 13.04 -0.39
CA GLU A 48 -2.16 12.28 0.06
C GLU A 48 -2.26 10.90 -0.64
N GLU A 49 -1.84 10.84 -1.91
CA GLU A 49 -1.78 9.61 -2.70
C GLU A 49 -0.72 8.67 -2.17
N TRP A 50 0.45 9.21 -1.83
CA TRP A 50 1.51 8.44 -1.18
C TRP A 50 1.15 7.95 0.22
N GLU A 51 0.43 8.75 1.02
CA GLU A 51 -0.09 8.30 2.32
C GLU A 51 -1.09 7.14 2.15
N TYR A 52 -1.90 7.15 1.07
CA TYR A 52 -2.79 6.02 0.73
C TYR A 52 -1.99 4.77 0.37
N LEU A 53 -1.03 4.88 -0.55
CA LEU A 53 -0.18 3.76 -0.98
C LEU A 53 0.56 3.12 0.21
N SER A 54 1.07 3.95 1.12
CA SER A 54 1.86 3.52 2.28
C SER A 54 1.02 2.94 3.42
N ASN A 55 -0.03 3.65 3.86
CA ASN A 55 -0.73 3.29 5.11
C ASN A 55 -2.04 2.52 4.88
N VAL A 56 -2.71 2.77 3.75
CA VAL A 56 -4.02 2.17 3.44
C VAL A 56 -3.83 0.92 2.59
N ALA A 57 -3.21 1.06 1.41
CA ALA A 57 -2.89 -0.06 0.53
C ALA A 57 -1.71 -0.91 1.03
N LYS A 58 -0.90 -0.36 1.95
CA LYS A 58 0.26 -1.05 2.57
C LYS A 58 1.23 -1.64 1.57
N LEU A 59 1.50 -0.92 0.47
CA LEU A 59 2.47 -1.36 -0.50
C LEU A 59 3.89 -1.27 0.09
N SER A 60 4.66 -2.34 -0.06
CA SER A 60 6.06 -2.36 0.34
C SER A 60 7.00 -1.99 -0.82
N HIS A 61 6.57 -2.17 -2.06
CA HIS A 61 7.36 -1.93 -3.27
C HIS A 61 6.54 -1.15 -4.30
N VAL A 62 7.14 -0.14 -4.93
CA VAL A 62 6.54 0.62 -6.04
C VAL A 62 7.48 0.64 -7.22
N ILE A 63 6.98 0.30 -8.41
CA ILE A 63 7.72 0.34 -9.67
C ILE A 63 7.21 1.54 -10.49
N THR A 64 8.07 2.52 -10.74
CA THR A 64 7.74 3.66 -11.61
C THR A 64 8.30 3.41 -13.01
N MET A 65 7.42 3.46 -14.02
CA MET A 65 7.78 3.25 -15.43
C MET A 65 7.89 4.56 -16.23
N CYS A 66 7.52 5.69 -15.64
CA CYS A 66 7.71 7.01 -16.25
C CYS A 66 9.20 7.41 -16.23
N HIS A 67 9.59 8.30 -17.15
CA HIS A 67 10.94 8.88 -17.15
C HIS A 67 11.17 9.80 -15.94
N GLU A 68 10.12 10.48 -15.50
CA GLU A 68 10.13 11.25 -14.26
C GLU A 68 9.99 10.34 -13.04
N SER A 69 10.59 10.78 -11.92
CA SER A 69 10.42 10.16 -10.62
C SER A 69 9.38 10.93 -9.81
N PRO A 70 8.49 10.26 -9.05
CA PRO A 70 7.48 10.96 -8.27
C PRO A 70 8.13 11.82 -7.18
N HIS A 71 7.64 13.04 -7.02
CA HIS A 71 8.27 14.05 -6.17
C HIS A 71 8.43 13.61 -4.71
N TYR A 72 7.38 12.97 -4.17
CA TYR A 72 7.33 12.55 -2.77
C TYR A 72 7.90 11.15 -2.51
N ALA A 73 8.34 10.41 -3.53
CA ALA A 73 8.80 9.03 -3.37
C ALA A 73 9.87 8.89 -2.27
N SER A 74 10.83 9.82 -2.21
CA SER A 74 11.92 9.80 -1.23
C SER A 74 11.47 10.00 0.24
N GLU A 75 10.28 10.55 0.47
CA GLU A 75 9.74 10.75 1.82
C GLU A 75 9.19 9.45 2.45
N TYR A 76 8.90 8.42 1.62
CA TYR A 76 8.29 7.17 2.05
C TYR A 76 9.32 6.04 2.08
N GLN A 77 10.15 6.03 3.12
CA GLN A 77 11.26 5.07 3.29
C GLN A 77 10.81 3.62 3.53
N ASN A 78 9.56 3.43 3.97
CA ASN A 78 8.96 2.11 4.12
C ASN A 78 8.56 1.47 2.78
N ILE A 79 8.55 2.26 1.70
CA ILE A 79 8.31 1.79 0.34
C ILE A 79 9.65 1.72 -0.38
N LYS A 80 9.95 0.56 -0.96
CA LYS A 80 11.09 0.41 -1.86
C LYS A 80 10.69 0.84 -3.27
N HIS A 81 11.28 1.95 -3.72
CA HIS A 81 11.03 2.51 -5.04
C HIS A 81 11.99 1.92 -6.07
N HIS A 82 11.44 1.45 -7.19
CA HIS A 82 12.18 0.93 -8.33
C HIS A 82 11.85 1.78 -9.55
N HIS A 83 12.85 2.49 -10.09
CA HIS A 83 12.68 3.30 -11.30
C HIS A 83 13.11 2.50 -12.52
N LEU A 84 12.16 2.17 -13.39
CA LEU A 84 12.35 1.35 -14.59
C LEU A 84 11.70 2.07 -15.79
N PRO A 85 12.29 3.19 -16.27
CA PRO A 85 11.66 4.03 -17.28
C PRO A 85 11.46 3.29 -18.60
N VAL A 86 10.31 3.52 -19.22
CA VAL A 86 9.93 3.03 -20.55
C VAL A 86 9.46 4.23 -21.38
N ASP A 87 9.81 4.26 -22.67
CA ASP A 87 9.36 5.33 -23.56
C ASP A 87 7.84 5.28 -23.70
N ASP A 88 7.20 6.46 -23.68
CA ASP A 88 5.76 6.56 -23.77
C ASP A 88 5.26 5.99 -25.10
N LEU A 89 4.12 5.29 -25.05
CA LEU A 89 3.51 4.60 -26.19
C LEU A 89 4.42 3.57 -26.89
N SER A 90 5.44 3.06 -26.20
CA SER A 90 6.35 2.03 -26.69
C SER A 90 6.27 0.74 -25.87
N PRO A 91 6.59 -0.43 -26.47
CA PRO A 91 6.72 -1.65 -25.71
C PRO A 91 7.97 -1.62 -24.82
N ALA A 92 7.85 -2.10 -23.58
CA ALA A 92 8.99 -2.26 -22.69
C ALA A 92 9.99 -3.29 -23.24
N ASN A 93 11.28 -3.02 -23.06
CA ASN A 93 12.34 -3.97 -23.40
C ASN A 93 12.26 -5.22 -22.52
N LEU A 94 12.62 -6.39 -23.08
CA LEU A 94 12.57 -7.67 -22.35
C LEU A 94 13.35 -7.64 -21.02
N SER A 95 14.49 -6.96 -20.98
CA SER A 95 15.27 -6.81 -19.75
C SER A 95 14.52 -6.05 -18.65
N ILE A 96 13.73 -5.03 -19.01
CA ILE A 96 12.92 -4.26 -18.06
C ILE A 96 11.79 -5.14 -17.53
N ILE A 97 11.11 -5.87 -18.41
CA ILE A 97 10.05 -6.82 -18.04
C ILE A 97 10.58 -7.85 -17.05
N GLN A 98 11.73 -8.48 -17.35
CA GLN A 98 12.36 -9.46 -16.46
C GLN A 98 12.72 -8.87 -15.09
N LYS A 99 13.22 -7.64 -15.05
CA LYS A 99 13.52 -6.94 -13.79
C LYS A 99 12.26 -6.68 -12.97
N ALA A 100 11.20 -6.17 -13.60
CA ALA A 100 9.92 -5.90 -12.93
C ALA A 100 9.31 -7.19 -12.37
N MET A 101 9.29 -8.28 -13.17
CA MET A 101 8.82 -9.59 -12.72
C MET A 101 9.62 -10.10 -11.52
N LYS A 102 10.94 -9.98 -11.55
CA LYS A 102 11.80 -10.39 -10.43
C LYS A 102 11.51 -9.59 -9.16
N ILE A 103 11.32 -8.26 -9.28
CA ILE A 103 10.98 -7.40 -8.14
C ILE A 103 9.66 -7.85 -7.49
N ILE A 104 8.65 -8.14 -8.31
CA ILE A 104 7.34 -8.62 -7.82
C ILE A 104 7.51 -9.96 -7.10
N GLN A 105 8.16 -10.93 -7.73
CA GLN A 105 8.41 -12.25 -7.14
C GLN A 105 9.21 -12.17 -5.82
N ASP A 106 10.25 -11.35 -5.78
CA ASP A 106 11.09 -11.15 -4.58
C ASP A 106 10.31 -10.44 -3.46
N ALA A 107 9.33 -9.59 -3.79
CA ALA A 107 8.47 -8.94 -2.80
C ALA A 107 7.44 -9.93 -2.25
N GLU A 108 6.76 -10.67 -3.12
CA GLU A 108 5.78 -11.69 -2.72
C GLU A 108 6.40 -12.77 -1.81
N ALA A 109 7.62 -13.22 -2.13
CA ALA A 109 8.31 -14.25 -1.34
C ALA A 109 8.74 -13.79 0.07
N LYS A 110 8.78 -12.48 0.33
CA LYS A 110 9.14 -11.92 1.66
C LYS A 110 7.94 -11.61 2.53
N GLU A 111 6.77 -11.50 1.91
CA GLU A 111 5.49 -11.22 2.58
C GLU A 111 4.69 -12.52 2.86
N GLN A 112 5.18 -13.68 2.40
CA GLN A 112 4.73 -15.03 2.77
C GLN A 112 5.49 -15.55 4.00
#